data_AF-A0A7J9IU73-F1
#
_entry.id   AF-A0A7J9IU73-F1
#
_cell.length_a   1.000
_cell.length_b   1.000
_cell.length_c   1.000
_cell.angle_alpha   90.00
_cell.angle_beta   90.00
_cell.angle_gamma   90.00
#
_symmetry.space_group_name_H-M   'P 1'
#
loop_
_entity.id
_entity.type
_entity.pdbx_description
1 polymer ?
#
loop_
_entity_poly.entity_id
_entity_poly.type
_entity_poly.pdbx_seq_one_letter_code
_entity_poly.pdbx_strand_id
1 'polypeptide(L)'
;PGKTLSARKWQAAFSLDGHLDIGKTLHRIQRGGIHPSIRGEVWEFLLACYDPESTFDERDQIRQHRRVQYARWKNECREIFPVIGSGRYITAPVITEDGMNGNNTEMMKELTPRGPLDKKAIQWLLTLHQIGLDVMRTDRTLVFYEKQENLSKLWDILSVYAWIDTDVGYGQAGMSDLCSPMIILLEDEADAFWCFERLMRRL
;
A
#
# COMPACT_ATOMS: atom_id res chain seq x y z
N PRO A 1 -7.98 -32.51 -2.11
CA PRO A 1 -7.20 -31.24 -2.16
C PRO A 1 -6.01 -31.35 -3.14
N GLY A 2 -5.96 -30.50 -4.17
CA GLY A 2 -4.85 -30.45 -5.11
C GLY A 2 -3.57 -29.91 -4.44
N LYS A 3 -2.39 -30.32 -4.95
CA LYS A 3 -1.11 -29.73 -4.50
C LYS A 3 -1.07 -28.25 -4.92
N THR A 4 -0.76 -27.36 -3.98
CA THR A 4 -0.55 -25.93 -4.23
C THR A 4 0.52 -25.70 -5.32
N LEU A 5 0.49 -24.54 -5.97
CA LEU A 5 1.59 -24.09 -6.82
C LEU A 5 2.84 -23.90 -5.94
N SER A 6 3.86 -24.73 -6.16
CA SER A 6 5.14 -24.66 -5.44
C SER A 6 6.12 -23.72 -6.13
N ALA A 7 7.11 -23.22 -5.40
CA ALA A 7 8.15 -22.34 -5.94
C ALA A 7 8.86 -22.93 -7.17
N ARG A 8 9.21 -24.22 -7.13
CA ARG A 8 9.83 -24.90 -8.27
C ARG A 8 8.96 -24.87 -9.53
N LYS A 9 7.64 -25.01 -9.38
CA LYS A 9 6.71 -25.01 -10.52
C LYS A 9 6.41 -23.60 -11.01
N TRP A 10 6.43 -22.63 -10.11
CA TRP A 10 6.35 -21.22 -10.45
C TRP A 10 7.53 -20.81 -11.32
N GLN A 11 8.76 -21.12 -10.90
CA GLN A 11 9.96 -20.84 -11.69
C GLN A 11 9.96 -21.54 -13.05
N ALA A 12 9.46 -22.78 -13.11
CA ALA A 12 9.33 -23.52 -14.37
C ALA A 12 8.18 -23.02 -15.29
N ALA A 13 7.35 -22.07 -14.84
CA ALA A 13 6.29 -21.47 -15.64
C ALA A 13 6.78 -20.29 -16.51
N PHE A 14 8.00 -19.82 -16.28
CA PHE A 14 8.62 -18.75 -17.05
C PHE A 14 9.43 -19.28 -18.24
N SER A 15 9.47 -18.51 -19.31
CA SER A 15 10.43 -18.69 -20.40
C SER A 15 11.84 -18.27 -19.97
N LEU A 16 12.83 -18.51 -20.82
CA LEU A 16 14.22 -18.09 -20.58
C LEU A 16 14.34 -16.57 -20.40
N ASP A 17 13.58 -15.80 -21.17
CA ASP A 17 13.58 -14.33 -21.13
C ASP A 17 12.61 -13.75 -20.08
N GLY A 18 11.79 -14.61 -19.47
CA GLY A 18 10.93 -14.26 -18.34
C GLY A 18 9.45 -14.07 -18.63
N HIS A 19 8.96 -14.48 -19.79
CA HIS A 19 7.52 -14.49 -20.09
C HIS A 19 6.82 -15.60 -19.30
N LEU A 20 5.67 -15.29 -18.70
CA LEU A 20 4.91 -16.22 -17.86
C LEU A 20 3.82 -16.93 -18.66
N ASP A 21 3.78 -18.26 -18.62
CA ASP A 21 2.61 -19.03 -19.06
C ASP A 21 1.47 -18.88 -18.04
N ILE A 22 0.74 -17.76 -18.17
CA ILE A 22 -0.33 -17.38 -17.25
C ILE A 22 -1.50 -18.35 -17.29
N GLY A 23 -1.83 -18.90 -18.46
CA GLY A 23 -2.94 -19.84 -18.64
C GLY A 23 -2.77 -21.11 -17.81
N LYS A 24 -1.62 -21.78 -17.93
CA LYS A 24 -1.33 -22.98 -17.12
C LYS A 24 -1.21 -22.65 -15.63
N THR A 25 -0.67 -21.48 -15.30
CA THR A 25 -0.49 -21.03 -13.92
C THR A 25 -1.85 -20.80 -13.24
N LEU A 26 -2.76 -20.07 -13.89
CA LEU A 26 -4.10 -19.79 -13.35
C LEU A 26 -4.90 -21.06 -13.10
N HIS A 27 -4.91 -22.02 -14.04
CA HIS A 27 -5.62 -23.29 -13.86
C HIS A 27 -5.14 -24.06 -12.62
N ARG A 28 -3.84 -23.99 -12.32
CA ARG A 28 -3.24 -24.63 -11.15
C ARG A 28 -3.57 -23.90 -9.85
N ILE A 29 -3.55 -22.57 -9.87
CA ILE A 29 -3.95 -21.72 -8.74
C ILE A 29 -5.42 -21.99 -8.38
N GLN A 30 -6.31 -22.05 -9.35
CA GLN A 30 -7.74 -22.32 -9.13
C GLN A 30 -8.00 -23.69 -8.48
N ARG A 31 -7.19 -24.71 -8.79
CA ARG A 31 -7.40 -26.09 -8.29
C ARG A 31 -6.72 -26.39 -6.95
N GLY A 32 -5.65 -25.67 -6.62
CA GLY A 32 -4.79 -26.02 -5.49
C GLY A 32 -4.32 -24.84 -4.64
N GLY A 33 -4.57 -23.59 -5.05
CA GLY A 33 -4.05 -22.40 -4.40
C GLY A 33 -2.54 -22.20 -4.59
N ILE A 34 -2.00 -21.21 -3.87
CA ILE A 34 -0.61 -20.75 -3.97
C ILE A 34 0.13 -21.07 -2.67
N HIS A 35 1.34 -21.64 -2.79
CA HIS A 35 2.20 -21.87 -1.64
C HIS A 35 2.64 -20.54 -1.00
N PRO A 36 2.62 -20.39 0.34
CA PRO A 36 2.89 -19.10 1.00
C PRO A 36 4.16 -18.39 0.55
N SER A 37 5.24 -19.15 0.31
CA SER A 37 6.56 -18.60 -0.05
C SER A 37 6.62 -17.86 -1.39
N ILE A 38 5.63 -18.02 -2.27
CA ILE A 38 5.60 -17.37 -3.59
C ILE A 38 4.36 -16.50 -3.77
N ARG A 39 3.56 -16.30 -2.71
CA ARG A 39 2.32 -15.53 -2.84
C ARG A 39 2.59 -14.11 -3.28
N GLY A 40 3.58 -13.42 -2.69
CA GLY A 40 3.95 -12.06 -3.11
C GLY A 40 4.18 -11.96 -4.62
N GLU A 41 5.14 -12.73 -5.15
CA GLU A 41 5.46 -12.74 -6.58
C GLU A 41 4.26 -13.08 -7.47
N VAL A 42 3.47 -14.09 -7.10
CA VAL A 42 2.31 -14.51 -7.89
C VAL A 42 1.23 -13.43 -7.90
N TRP A 43 0.99 -12.78 -6.77
CA TRP A 43 -0.02 -11.72 -6.65
C TRP A 43 0.32 -10.48 -7.49
N GLU A 44 1.61 -10.16 -7.67
CA GLU A 44 2.02 -9.11 -8.61
C GLU A 44 1.52 -9.39 -10.04
N PHE A 45 1.44 -10.65 -10.49
CA PHE A 45 0.84 -10.99 -11.78
C PHE A 45 -0.70 -11.02 -11.73
N LEU A 46 -1.31 -11.53 -10.65
CA LEU A 46 -2.78 -11.61 -10.53
C LEU A 46 -3.46 -10.23 -10.48
N LEU A 47 -2.80 -9.26 -9.84
CA LEU A 47 -3.24 -7.86 -9.81
C LEU A 47 -2.86 -7.09 -11.07
N ALA A 48 -2.25 -7.77 -12.05
CA ALA A 48 -1.60 -7.21 -13.24
C ALA A 48 -0.59 -6.10 -12.95
N CYS A 49 0.08 -6.16 -11.80
CA CYS A 49 1.29 -5.37 -11.57
C CYS A 49 2.36 -5.70 -12.61
N TYR A 50 2.42 -6.93 -13.10
CA TYR A 50 3.22 -7.26 -14.27
C TYR A 50 2.37 -7.88 -15.38
N ASP A 51 2.74 -7.56 -16.62
CA ASP A 51 2.22 -8.22 -17.80
C ASP A 51 2.85 -9.62 -17.89
N PRO A 52 2.07 -10.71 -18.09
CA PRO A 52 2.63 -12.03 -18.36
C PRO A 52 3.63 -12.05 -19.54
N GLU A 53 3.45 -11.17 -20.52
CA GLU A 53 4.33 -11.02 -21.67
C GLU A 53 5.54 -10.12 -21.40
N SER A 54 5.73 -9.61 -20.18
CA SER A 54 6.95 -8.88 -19.82
C SER A 54 8.16 -9.81 -19.63
N THR A 55 9.34 -9.30 -19.89
CA THR A 55 10.63 -9.96 -19.59
C THR A 55 11.06 -9.73 -18.13
N PHE A 56 12.11 -10.43 -17.67
CA PHE A 56 12.69 -10.16 -16.36
C PHE A 56 13.22 -8.73 -16.23
N ASP A 57 13.92 -8.23 -17.25
CA ASP A 57 14.53 -6.90 -17.25
C ASP A 57 13.48 -5.79 -17.25
N GLU A 58 12.42 -5.95 -18.05
CA GLU A 58 11.30 -5.00 -18.05
C GLU A 58 10.63 -4.92 -16.69
N ARG A 59 10.40 -6.06 -16.03
CA ARG A 59 9.83 -6.07 -14.67
C ARG A 59 10.73 -5.41 -13.66
N ASP A 60 12.04 -5.62 -13.74
CA ASP A 60 12.97 -4.94 -12.84
C ASP A 60 12.96 -3.43 -13.05
N GLN A 61 13.01 -2.96 -14.30
CA GLN A 61 12.88 -1.53 -14.63
C GLN A 61 11.59 -0.92 -14.10
N ILE A 62 10.47 -1.63 -14.31
CA ILE A 62 9.15 -1.24 -13.79
C ILE A 62 9.17 -1.13 -12.27
N ARG A 63 9.76 -2.11 -11.57
CA ARG A 63 9.87 -2.11 -10.11
C ARG A 63 10.71 -0.93 -9.62
N GLN A 64 11.88 -0.70 -10.21
CA GLN A 64 12.74 0.43 -9.84
C GLN A 64 12.02 1.78 -10.06
N HIS A 65 11.38 1.94 -11.21
CA HIS A 65 10.63 3.17 -11.52
C HIS A 65 9.51 3.42 -10.49
N ARG A 66 8.74 2.38 -10.17
CA ARG A 66 7.66 2.41 -9.18
C ARG A 66 8.13 2.80 -7.78
N ARG A 67 9.25 2.22 -7.34
CA ARG A 67 9.85 2.53 -6.03
C ARG A 67 10.30 3.98 -5.95
N VAL A 68 10.95 4.48 -7.00
CA VAL A 68 11.34 5.90 -7.10
C VAL A 68 10.12 6.81 -7.09
N GLN A 69 9.08 6.46 -7.85
CA GLN A 69 7.85 7.24 -7.92
C GLN A 69 7.13 7.30 -6.56
N TYR A 70 6.98 6.16 -5.89
CA TYR A 70 6.37 6.09 -4.56
C TYR A 70 7.16 6.91 -3.54
N ALA A 71 8.50 6.80 -3.55
CA ALA A 71 9.35 7.58 -2.66
C ALA A 71 9.19 9.10 -2.86
N ARG A 72 9.00 9.56 -4.10
CA ARG A 72 8.72 10.97 -4.41
C ARG A 72 7.41 11.42 -3.79
N TRP A 73 6.33 10.68 -4.02
CA TRP A 73 5.02 11.01 -3.45
C TRP A 73 5.01 10.95 -1.93
N LYS A 74 5.68 9.96 -1.33
CA LYS A 74 5.84 9.88 0.12
C LYS A 74 6.59 11.09 0.68
N ASN A 75 7.62 11.57 -0.02
CA ASN A 75 8.33 12.80 0.36
C ASN A 75 7.44 14.04 0.22
N GLU A 76 6.66 14.19 -0.84
CA GLU A 76 5.69 15.28 -0.98
C GLU A 76 4.70 15.31 0.20
N CYS A 77 4.12 14.16 0.54
CA CYS A 77 3.25 14.02 1.70
C CYS A 77 3.96 14.36 3.01
N ARG A 78 5.25 14.02 3.14
CA ARG A 78 6.07 14.31 4.32
C ARG A 78 6.40 15.78 4.49
N GLU A 79 6.64 16.51 3.40
CA GLU A 79 6.83 17.96 3.44
C GLU A 79 5.56 18.68 3.93
N ILE A 80 4.38 18.15 3.58
CA ILE A 80 3.10 18.65 4.08
C ILE A 80 2.91 18.22 5.54
N PHE A 81 3.04 16.93 5.85
CA PHE A 81 2.82 16.38 7.18
C PHE A 81 4.00 15.49 7.61
N PRO A 82 4.92 15.98 8.46
CA PRO A 82 6.19 15.31 8.79
C PRO A 82 6.08 13.93 9.43
N VAL A 83 4.89 13.53 9.90
CA VAL A 83 4.65 12.19 10.46
C VAL A 83 4.70 11.10 9.37
N ILE A 84 4.37 11.44 8.11
CA ILE A 84 4.42 10.49 7.00
C ILE A 84 5.86 9.98 6.82
N GLY A 85 6.04 8.66 6.85
CA GLY A 85 7.37 8.04 6.76
C GLY A 85 8.22 8.13 8.03
N SER A 86 7.67 8.62 9.14
CA SER A 86 8.41 8.71 10.42
C SER A 86 8.39 7.40 11.24
N GLY A 87 7.65 6.39 10.79
CA GLY A 87 7.38 5.17 11.57
C GLY A 87 6.31 5.37 12.67
N ARG A 88 5.61 6.51 12.64
CA ARG A 88 4.50 6.83 13.54
C ARG A 88 3.25 7.11 12.70
N TYR A 89 2.09 7.04 13.35
CA TYR A 89 0.81 7.41 12.77
C TYR A 89 -0.03 8.14 13.82
N ILE A 90 -1.07 8.84 13.38
CA ILE A 90 -1.97 9.61 14.24
C ILE A 90 -3.37 9.01 14.24
N THR A 91 -4.08 9.11 15.36
CA THR A 91 -5.49 8.70 15.49
C THR A 91 -6.39 9.85 15.93
N ALA A 92 -5.80 10.99 16.30
CA ALA A 92 -6.49 12.19 16.70
C ALA A 92 -6.44 13.24 15.57
N PRO A 93 -7.51 14.03 15.38
CA PRO A 93 -7.54 15.08 14.36
C PRO A 93 -6.50 16.17 14.66
N VAL A 94 -5.76 16.58 13.63
CA VAL A 94 -4.73 17.62 13.71
C VAL A 94 -5.32 19.01 13.41
N ILE A 95 -6.29 19.07 12.50
CA ILE A 95 -6.98 20.30 12.08
C ILE A 95 -8.50 20.12 12.16
N THR A 96 -9.23 21.21 12.35
CA THR A 96 -10.70 21.28 12.20
C THR A 96 -11.10 21.60 10.77
N GLU A 97 -12.37 21.42 10.43
CA GLU A 97 -12.94 21.72 9.09
C GLU A 97 -12.68 23.17 8.64
N ASP A 98 -12.56 24.10 9.59
CA ASP A 98 -12.25 25.52 9.34
C ASP A 98 -10.74 25.80 9.15
N GLY A 99 -9.89 24.76 9.11
CA GLY A 99 -8.44 24.90 9.03
C GLY A 99 -7.79 25.43 10.32
N MET A 100 -8.54 25.45 11.42
CA MET A 100 -8.02 25.83 12.74
C MET A 100 -7.46 24.61 13.48
N ASN A 101 -6.53 24.84 14.41
CA ASN A 101 -5.91 23.75 15.18
C ASN A 101 -6.95 23.00 16.02
N GLY A 102 -7.17 21.72 15.71
CA GLY A 102 -8.21 20.90 16.34
C GLY A 102 -7.86 20.40 17.74
N ASN A 103 -6.58 20.40 18.13
CA ASN A 103 -6.13 19.95 19.44
C ASN A 103 -4.92 20.75 19.95
N ASN A 104 -4.94 21.07 21.24
CA ASN A 104 -3.99 21.97 21.92
C ASN A 104 -2.75 21.26 22.51
N THR A 105 -2.36 20.10 21.96
CA THR A 105 -1.15 19.40 22.41
C THR A 105 0.09 20.00 21.73
N GLU A 106 1.13 20.28 22.49
CA GLU A 106 2.37 20.92 22.04
C GLU A 106 3.02 20.16 20.86
N MET A 107 2.89 18.84 20.87
CA MET A 107 3.32 17.94 19.80
C MET A 107 2.56 18.14 18.47
N MET A 108 1.28 18.52 18.49
CA MET A 108 0.51 18.77 17.26
C MET A 108 0.79 20.15 16.64
N LYS A 109 1.17 21.15 17.46
CA LYS A 109 1.57 22.49 16.97
C LYS A 109 2.86 22.46 16.16
N GLU A 110 3.78 21.53 16.47
CA GLU A 110 5.00 21.33 15.68
C GLU A 110 4.74 20.57 14.37
N LEU A 111 3.67 19.78 14.32
CA LEU A 111 3.29 18.93 13.19
C LEU A 111 2.36 19.61 12.18
N THR A 112 1.80 20.78 12.54
CA THR A 112 0.97 21.56 11.62
C THR A 112 1.82 22.20 10.52
N PRO A 113 1.38 22.17 9.25
CA PRO A 113 2.14 22.72 8.14
C PRO A 113 2.36 24.23 8.32
N ARG A 114 3.59 24.69 8.13
CA ARG A 114 3.95 26.11 8.28
C ARG A 114 3.61 26.88 7.00
N GLY A 115 2.36 27.29 6.86
CA GLY A 115 1.93 28.13 5.74
C GLY A 115 0.44 28.00 5.40
N PRO A 116 -0.07 28.83 4.46
CA PRO A 116 -1.41 28.64 3.93
C PRO A 116 -1.48 27.28 3.22
N LEU A 117 -2.42 26.46 3.65
CA LEU A 117 -2.70 25.17 3.04
C LEU A 117 -3.81 25.31 2.00
N ASP A 118 -3.61 24.72 0.84
CA ASP A 118 -4.65 24.62 -0.15
C ASP A 118 -5.76 23.66 0.32
N LYS A 119 -6.97 23.85 -0.22
CA LYS A 119 -8.16 23.04 0.12
C LYS A 119 -7.91 21.53 0.03
N LYS A 120 -7.10 21.08 -0.96
CA LYS A 120 -6.71 19.67 -1.12
C LYS A 120 -5.93 19.16 0.10
N ALA A 121 -4.96 19.94 0.59
CA ALA A 121 -4.15 19.56 1.74
C ALA A 121 -4.96 19.55 3.03
N ILE A 122 -5.88 20.50 3.21
CA ILE A 122 -6.81 20.51 4.35
C ILE A 122 -7.67 19.24 4.32
N GLN A 123 -8.32 18.94 3.20
CA GLN A 123 -9.16 17.76 3.08
C GLN A 123 -8.38 16.48 3.35
N TRP A 124 -7.16 16.36 2.80
CA TRP A 124 -6.30 15.22 3.03
C TRP A 124 -5.89 15.07 4.50
N LEU A 125 -5.45 16.15 5.17
CA LEU A 125 -5.13 16.13 6.60
C LEU A 125 -6.31 15.72 7.48
N LEU A 126 -7.54 16.13 7.12
CA LEU A 126 -8.76 15.68 7.78
C LEU A 126 -8.96 14.17 7.62
N THR A 127 -8.54 13.54 6.52
CA THR A 127 -8.65 12.08 6.36
C THR A 127 -7.63 11.29 7.18
N LEU A 128 -6.46 11.86 7.50
CA LEU A 128 -5.35 11.12 8.11
C LEU A 128 -5.67 10.47 9.47
N HIS A 129 -6.43 11.17 10.31
CA HIS A 129 -6.82 10.63 11.62
C HIS A 129 -7.78 9.44 11.47
N GLN A 130 -8.69 9.51 10.49
CA GLN A 130 -9.62 8.44 10.18
C GLN A 130 -8.88 7.21 9.65
N ILE A 131 -7.92 7.40 8.74
CA ILE A 131 -7.02 6.34 8.28
C ILE A 131 -6.32 5.68 9.47
N GLY A 132 -5.79 6.48 10.40
CA GLY A 132 -5.12 5.92 11.59
C GLY A 132 -6.05 5.16 12.54
N LEU A 133 -7.30 5.59 12.69
CA LEU A 133 -8.30 4.84 13.44
C LEU A 133 -8.60 3.48 12.80
N ASP A 134 -8.62 3.40 11.47
CA ASP A 134 -8.88 2.16 10.73
C ASP A 134 -7.66 1.23 10.75
N VAL A 135 -6.45 1.78 10.58
CA VAL A 135 -5.18 1.07 10.77
C VAL A 135 -5.12 0.43 12.15
N MET A 136 -5.49 1.18 13.19
CA MET A 136 -5.58 0.62 14.54
C MET A 136 -6.58 -0.51 14.66
N ARG A 137 -7.64 -0.56 13.86
CA ARG A 137 -8.69 -1.59 13.90
C ARG A 137 -8.38 -2.80 13.01
N THR A 138 -7.53 -2.62 12.01
CA THR A 138 -7.19 -3.63 11.00
C THR A 138 -6.49 -4.83 11.63
N ASP A 139 -7.04 -6.03 11.42
CA ASP A 139 -6.40 -7.33 11.71
C ASP A 139 -5.65 -7.44 13.05
N ARG A 140 -6.23 -6.88 14.13
CA ARG A 140 -5.63 -6.82 15.48
C ARG A 140 -5.18 -8.16 16.06
N THR A 141 -5.68 -9.27 15.54
CA THR A 141 -5.34 -10.63 15.99
C THR A 141 -4.10 -11.20 15.30
N LEU A 142 -3.58 -10.54 14.25
CA LEU A 142 -2.38 -10.96 13.55
C LEU A 142 -1.13 -10.45 14.26
N VAL A 143 -0.23 -11.38 14.62
CA VAL A 143 1.10 -11.10 15.20
C VAL A 143 1.91 -10.11 14.34
N PHE A 144 1.63 -10.06 13.04
CA PHE A 144 2.27 -9.12 12.12
C PHE A 144 2.07 -7.65 12.55
N TYR A 145 0.90 -7.28 13.06
CA TYR A 145 0.57 -5.91 13.45
C TYR A 145 0.93 -5.56 14.90
N GLU A 146 1.50 -6.50 15.67
CA GLU A 146 2.08 -6.16 16.98
C GLU A 146 3.27 -5.20 16.83
N LYS A 147 3.95 -5.22 15.67
CA LYS A 147 5.02 -4.28 15.36
C LYS A 147 4.45 -2.96 14.84
N GLN A 148 4.75 -1.89 15.56
CA GLN A 148 4.36 -0.53 15.16
C GLN A 148 4.91 -0.11 13.79
N GLU A 149 6.04 -0.67 13.36
CA GLU A 149 6.60 -0.48 12.02
C GLU A 149 5.64 -0.94 10.91
N ASN A 150 4.91 -2.04 11.12
CA ASN A 150 3.97 -2.56 10.12
C ASN A 150 2.67 -1.74 10.07
N LEU A 151 2.20 -1.27 11.21
CA LEU A 151 1.07 -0.35 11.30
C LEU A 151 1.39 1.00 10.66
N SER A 152 2.58 1.54 10.90
CA SER A 152 3.01 2.79 10.28
C SER A 152 3.20 2.66 8.77
N LYS A 153 3.71 1.54 8.27
CA LYS A 153 3.73 1.24 6.82
C LYS A 153 2.32 1.24 6.21
N LEU A 154 1.35 0.60 6.87
CA LEU A 154 -0.04 0.59 6.41
C LEU A 154 -0.62 2.00 6.37
N TRP A 155 -0.37 2.79 7.42
CA TRP A 155 -0.80 4.17 7.47
C TRP A 155 -0.14 5.03 6.39
N ASP A 156 1.17 4.88 6.16
CA ASP A 156 1.90 5.62 5.12
C ASP A 156 1.34 5.33 3.72
N ILE A 157 1.14 4.05 3.36
CA ILE A 157 0.61 3.63 2.05
C ILE A 157 -0.78 4.24 1.82
N LEU A 158 -1.67 4.12 2.80
CA LEU A 158 -3.04 4.64 2.70
C LEU A 158 -3.06 6.17 2.64
N SER A 159 -2.17 6.83 3.40
CA SER A 159 -2.05 8.28 3.41
C SER A 159 -1.52 8.80 2.07
N VAL A 160 -0.52 8.16 1.48
CA VAL A 160 -0.01 8.50 0.15
C VAL A 160 -1.08 8.23 -0.91
N TYR A 161 -1.82 7.12 -0.82
CA TYR A 161 -2.92 6.83 -1.75
C TYR A 161 -3.99 7.93 -1.72
N ALA A 162 -4.44 8.32 -0.54
CA ALA A 162 -5.43 9.39 -0.35
C ALA A 162 -4.96 10.76 -0.86
N TRP A 163 -3.65 11.00 -0.95
CA TRP A 163 -3.09 12.22 -1.53
C TRP A 163 -3.10 12.22 -3.06
N ILE A 164 -2.83 11.06 -3.66
CA ILE A 164 -2.71 10.91 -5.11
C ILE A 164 -4.08 10.80 -5.77
N ASP A 165 -4.97 9.97 -5.23
CA ASP A 165 -6.31 9.76 -5.79
C ASP A 165 -7.36 10.57 -5.02
N THR A 166 -7.52 11.83 -5.43
CA THR A 166 -8.49 12.75 -4.83
C THR A 166 -9.93 12.48 -5.24
N ASP A 167 -10.14 11.75 -6.35
CA ASP A 167 -11.47 11.50 -6.90
C ASP A 167 -12.15 10.30 -6.21
N VAL A 168 -11.37 9.25 -5.92
CA VAL A 168 -11.82 8.12 -5.10
C VAL A 168 -11.80 8.49 -3.62
N GLY A 169 -10.80 9.26 -3.18
CA GLY A 169 -10.57 9.58 -1.77
C GLY A 169 -10.34 8.34 -0.91
N TYR A 170 -10.24 8.53 0.42
CA TYR A 170 -10.21 7.40 1.35
C TYR A 170 -11.64 7.01 1.77
N GLY A 171 -12.14 5.90 1.23
CA GLY A 171 -13.43 5.30 1.58
C GLY A 171 -13.36 4.56 2.92
N GLN A 172 -14.10 5.07 3.90
CA GLN A 172 -13.94 4.92 5.36
C GLN A 172 -14.06 3.52 5.99
N ALA A 173 -14.16 2.41 5.23
CA ALA A 173 -14.45 1.10 5.86
C ALA A 173 -13.94 -0.15 5.13
N GLY A 174 -12.99 -0.05 4.19
CA GLY A 174 -12.47 -1.25 3.53
C GLY A 174 -11.07 -1.13 2.93
N MET A 175 -10.57 0.09 2.72
CA MET A 175 -9.26 0.28 2.10
C MET A 175 -8.11 -0.25 2.98
N SER A 176 -8.19 -0.12 4.31
CA SER A 176 -7.19 -0.67 5.22
C SER A 176 -7.16 -2.21 5.22
N ASP A 177 -8.33 -2.85 5.23
CA ASP A 177 -8.46 -4.31 5.19
C ASP A 177 -8.03 -4.88 3.84
N LEU A 178 -8.22 -4.14 2.74
CA LEU A 178 -7.73 -4.51 1.40
C LEU A 178 -6.22 -4.31 1.26
N CYS A 179 -5.65 -3.29 1.92
CA CYS A 179 -4.22 -3.04 1.89
C CYS A 179 -3.42 -3.96 2.82
N SER A 180 -4.03 -4.44 3.91
CA SER A 180 -3.42 -5.35 4.88
C SER A 180 -2.73 -6.58 4.26
N PRO A 181 -3.40 -7.38 3.40
CA PRO A 181 -2.74 -8.52 2.77
C PRO A 181 -1.58 -8.12 1.86
N MET A 182 -1.58 -6.92 1.26
CA MET A 182 -0.48 -6.49 0.38
C MET A 182 0.81 -6.30 1.17
N ILE A 183 0.74 -5.71 2.35
CA ILE A 183 1.91 -5.46 3.23
C ILE A 183 2.40 -6.76 3.87
N ILE A 184 1.50 -7.72 4.11
CA ILE A 184 1.89 -9.04 4.62
C ILE A 184 2.59 -9.86 3.52
N LEU A 185 2.17 -9.71 2.26
CA LEU A 185 2.67 -10.49 1.13
C LEU A 185 3.94 -9.92 0.49
N LEU A 186 4.15 -8.61 0.58
CA LEU A 186 5.25 -7.89 -0.08
C LEU A 186 6.14 -7.23 0.97
N GLU A 187 7.45 -7.45 0.86
CA GLU A 187 8.41 -6.92 1.83
C GLU A 187 8.64 -5.41 1.67
N ASP A 188 8.59 -4.92 0.43
CA ASP A 188 8.79 -3.53 0.08
C ASP A 188 7.48 -2.75 0.09
N GLU A 189 7.50 -1.60 0.77
CA GLU A 189 6.33 -0.74 0.95
C GLU A 189 5.81 -0.19 -0.38
N ALA A 190 6.69 0.14 -1.33
CA ALA A 190 6.28 0.68 -2.62
C ALA A 190 5.60 -0.41 -3.47
N ASP A 191 6.13 -1.63 -3.45
CA ASP A 191 5.53 -2.74 -4.18
C ASP A 191 4.12 -3.04 -3.64
N ALA A 192 3.96 -2.99 -2.30
CA ALA A 192 2.64 -3.08 -1.65
C ALA A 192 1.70 -1.95 -2.07
N PHE A 193 2.18 -0.71 -2.10
CA PHE A 193 1.40 0.45 -2.58
C PHE A 193 0.89 0.23 -4.01
N TRP A 194 1.74 -0.18 -4.94
CA TRP A 194 1.34 -0.36 -6.34
C TRP A 194 0.40 -1.55 -6.55
N CYS A 195 0.54 -2.60 -5.76
CA CYS A 195 -0.42 -3.71 -5.75
C CYS A 195 -1.78 -3.25 -5.22
N PHE A 196 -1.79 -2.47 -4.14
CA PHE A 196 -3.00 -1.89 -3.58
C PHE A 196 -3.67 -0.91 -4.57
N GLU A 197 -2.91 -0.03 -5.20
CA GLU A 197 -3.40 0.93 -6.18
C GLU A 197 -4.09 0.23 -7.36
N ARG A 198 -3.50 -0.85 -7.88
CA ARG A 198 -4.10 -1.64 -8.96
C ARG A 198 -5.33 -2.42 -8.53
N LEU A 199 -5.37 -2.87 -7.27
CA LEU A 199 -6.56 -3.48 -6.70
C LEU A 199 -7.70 -2.44 -6.65
N MET A 200 -7.42 -1.24 -6.18
CA MET A 200 -8.41 -0.16 -6.08
C MET A 200 -8.94 0.29 -7.43
N ARG A 201 -8.10 0.35 -8.47
CA ARG A 201 -8.54 0.66 -9.85
C ARG A 201 -9.51 -0.36 -10.45
N ARG A 202 -9.60 -1.56 -9.88
CA ARG A 202 -10.43 -2.66 -10.38
C ARG A 202 -11.76 -2.80 -9.65
N LEU A 203 -11.96 -2.05 -8.57
CA LEU A 203 -13.20 -1.97 -7.79
C LEU A 203 -14.08 -0.85 -8.33
#